data_AF-A0A3S9VS18-F1
#
_entry.id   AF-A0A3S9VS18-F1
#
_cell.length_a   1.000
_cell.length_b   1.000
_cell.length_c   1.000
_cell.angle_alpha   90.00
_cell.angle_beta   90.00
_cell.angle_gamma   90.00
#
_symmetry.space_group_name_H-M   'P 1'
#
loop_
_entity.id
_entity.type
_entity.pdbx_description
1 polymer ?
#
loop_
_entity_poly.entity_id
_entity_poly.type
_entity_poly.pdbx_seq_one_letter_code
_entity_poly.pdbx_strand_id
1 'polypeptide(L)'
;MKKSDINSIFARPRKLLLHPETEWQAINRENWEGIELFKNFLVPLSAISSVCAILLRFLSTSPLYAIGIGIILFVASVVGCYITYRIAREYLINKVPQANRTVLHLAVYSSAVFIPFHCLSSGFSEGFLSQLMAICSLLCLRTLYVGLNRLTSLDAQYRKSALVIIGLLVIVSPIIIQQLLMIIFRIPTIYA
;
A
#
# COMPACT_ATOMS: atom_id res chain seq x y z
N MET A 1 -21.47 -12.00 -9.94
CA MET A 1 -20.79 -10.90 -9.23
C MET A 1 -21.18 -10.94 -7.75
N LYS A 2 -20.37 -11.53 -6.87
CA LYS A 2 -20.60 -11.41 -5.42
C LYS A 2 -20.17 -10.01 -5.00
N LYS A 3 -21.07 -9.25 -4.35
CA LYS A 3 -20.73 -8.01 -3.64
C LYS A 3 -19.42 -8.25 -2.88
N SER A 4 -18.42 -7.42 -3.16
CA SER A 4 -17.22 -7.32 -2.33
C SER A 4 -17.71 -6.87 -0.94
N ASP A 5 -17.97 -7.81 -0.04
CA ASP A 5 -18.34 -7.50 1.33
C ASP A 5 -17.22 -6.66 1.92
N ILE A 6 -17.53 -5.51 2.54
CA ILE A 6 -16.54 -4.63 3.17
C ILE A 6 -15.62 -5.40 4.13
N ASN A 7 -16.18 -6.42 4.78
CA ASN A 7 -15.43 -7.34 5.64
C ASN A 7 -14.33 -8.12 4.90
N SER A 8 -14.54 -8.48 3.63
CA SER A 8 -13.55 -9.16 2.80
C SER A 8 -12.36 -8.26 2.45
N ILE A 9 -12.57 -6.95 2.28
CA ILE A 9 -11.52 -5.97 1.97
C ILE A 9 -10.52 -5.85 3.12
N PHE A 10 -10.97 -5.87 4.38
CA PHE A 10 -10.08 -5.81 5.55
C PHE A 10 -9.62 -7.17 6.07
N ALA A 11 -10.39 -8.24 5.83
CA ALA A 11 -9.98 -9.58 6.20
C ALA A 11 -8.65 -9.94 5.53
N ARG A 12 -8.45 -9.52 4.29
CA ARG A 12 -7.29 -9.93 3.50
C ARG A 12 -5.96 -9.28 3.95
N PRO A 13 -5.84 -7.95 4.14
CA PRO A 13 -4.69 -7.34 4.78
C PRO A 13 -4.45 -7.88 6.20
N ARG A 14 -5.51 -8.11 6.98
CA ARG A 14 -5.39 -8.70 8.33
C ARG A 14 -4.77 -10.09 8.28
N LYS A 15 -5.21 -10.96 7.36
CA LYS A 15 -4.63 -12.28 7.23
C LYS A 15 -3.19 -12.23 6.68
N LEU A 16 -2.87 -11.30 5.77
CA LEU A 16 -1.49 -11.05 5.32
C LEU A 16 -0.57 -10.57 6.44
N LEU A 17 -1.10 -9.86 7.43
CA LEU A 17 -0.36 -9.45 8.62
C LEU A 17 -0.11 -10.64 9.57
N LEU A 18 -1.17 -11.38 9.90
CA LEU A 18 -1.11 -12.44 10.92
C LEU A 18 -0.51 -13.75 10.37
N HIS A 19 -0.91 -14.16 9.17
CA HIS A 19 -0.54 -15.43 8.55
C HIS A 19 -0.13 -15.22 7.06
N PRO A 20 0.98 -14.50 6.80
CA PRO A 20 1.38 -14.17 5.42
C PRO A 20 1.63 -15.42 4.57
N GLU A 21 2.19 -16.50 5.13
CA GLU A 21 2.53 -17.69 4.35
C GLU A 21 1.31 -18.38 3.73
N THR A 22 0.24 -18.57 4.52
CA THR A 22 -0.99 -19.22 4.06
C THR A 22 -1.72 -18.36 3.03
N GLU A 23 -1.75 -17.04 3.24
CA GLU A 23 -2.41 -16.13 2.31
C GLU A 23 -1.66 -16.02 0.99
N TRP A 24 -0.32 -15.94 1.00
CA TRP A 24 0.46 -15.94 -0.23
C TRP A 24 0.28 -17.23 -1.04
N GLN A 25 0.11 -18.38 -0.36
CA GLN A 25 -0.25 -19.63 -1.04
C GLN A 25 -1.64 -19.58 -1.68
N ALA A 26 -2.63 -19.02 -0.99
CA ALA A 26 -3.97 -18.83 -1.54
C ALA A 26 -3.96 -17.87 -2.75
N ILE A 27 -3.21 -16.77 -2.62
CA ILE A 27 -3.02 -15.77 -3.68
C ILE A 27 -2.33 -16.36 -4.92
N ASN A 28 -1.36 -17.27 -4.74
CA ASN A 28 -0.70 -17.92 -5.88
C ASN A 28 -1.67 -18.76 -6.73
N ARG A 29 -2.73 -19.30 -6.11
CA ARG A 29 -3.78 -20.09 -6.79
C ARG A 29 -4.83 -19.21 -7.48
N GLU A 30 -4.78 -17.91 -7.27
CA GLU A 30 -5.78 -16.95 -7.72
C GLU A 30 -5.39 -16.29 -9.04
N ASN A 31 -6.18 -16.48 -10.10
CA ASN A 31 -5.93 -15.91 -11.43
C ASN A 31 -6.45 -14.46 -11.56
N TRP A 32 -6.23 -13.62 -10.55
CA TRP A 32 -6.59 -12.21 -10.65
C TRP A 32 -5.55 -11.49 -11.51
N GLU A 33 -5.87 -11.27 -12.77
CA GLU A 33 -4.99 -10.54 -13.69
C GLU A 33 -5.46 -9.11 -13.94
N GLY A 34 -4.51 -8.19 -14.06
CA GLY A 34 -4.76 -6.84 -14.55
C GLY A 34 -5.41 -5.87 -13.57
N ILE A 35 -6.10 -4.88 -14.13
CA ILE A 35 -6.58 -3.68 -13.42
C ILE A 35 -7.70 -3.96 -12.41
N GLU A 36 -8.28 -5.17 -12.45
CA GLU A 36 -9.36 -5.58 -11.55
C GLU A 36 -8.91 -5.66 -10.10
N LEU A 37 -7.68 -6.12 -9.84
CA LEU A 37 -7.15 -6.16 -8.47
C LEU A 37 -7.01 -4.75 -7.89
N PHE A 38 -6.64 -3.77 -8.71
CA PHE A 38 -6.64 -2.36 -8.31
C PHE A 38 -8.05 -1.87 -7.99
N LYS A 39 -8.99 -2.03 -8.93
CA LYS A 39 -10.35 -1.50 -8.81
C LYS A 39 -11.16 -2.14 -7.69
N ASN A 40 -11.06 -3.46 -7.54
CA ASN A 40 -11.92 -4.22 -6.65
C ASN A 40 -11.36 -4.36 -5.23
N PHE A 41 -10.04 -4.15 -5.05
CA PHE A 41 -9.39 -4.34 -3.75
C PHE A 41 -8.62 -3.10 -3.29
N LEU A 42 -7.63 -2.64 -4.06
CA LEU A 42 -6.76 -1.55 -3.61
C LEU A 42 -7.51 -0.21 -3.48
N VAL A 43 -8.34 0.14 -4.47
CA VAL A 43 -9.08 1.41 -4.47
C VAL A 43 -10.05 1.50 -3.29
N PRO A 44 -10.94 0.51 -3.04
CA PRO A 44 -11.78 0.52 -1.85
C PRO A 44 -10.99 0.58 -0.53
N LEU A 45 -9.90 -0.19 -0.41
CA LEU A 45 -9.06 -0.19 0.79
C LEU A 45 -8.43 1.19 1.03
N SER A 46 -7.92 1.82 -0.03
CA SER A 46 -7.32 3.16 0.03
C SER A 46 -8.36 4.20 0.39
N ALA A 47 -9.57 4.10 -0.16
CA ALA A 47 -10.68 5.01 0.13
C ALA A 47 -11.05 4.94 1.61
N ILE A 48 -11.25 3.73 2.16
CA ILE A 48 -11.62 3.57 3.58
C ILE A 48 -10.48 4.04 4.48
N SER A 49 -9.23 3.69 4.18
CA SER A 49 -8.07 4.14 4.95
C SER A 49 -7.94 5.67 4.97
N SER A 50 -8.23 6.32 3.84
CA SER A 50 -8.20 7.78 3.73
C SER A 50 -9.36 8.43 4.48
N VAL A 51 -10.56 7.85 4.44
CA VAL A 51 -11.70 8.31 5.25
C VAL A 51 -11.37 8.21 6.74
N CYS A 52 -10.73 7.13 7.20
CA CYS A 52 -10.26 7.03 8.58
C CYS A 52 -9.26 8.15 8.92
N ALA A 53 -8.34 8.49 8.02
CA ALA A 53 -7.41 9.59 8.22
C ALA A 53 -8.11 10.95 8.33
N ILE A 54 -9.15 11.21 7.51
CA ILE A 54 -9.97 12.42 7.58
C ILE A 54 -10.65 12.52 8.95
N LEU A 55 -11.28 11.44 9.40
CA LEU A 55 -11.99 11.41 10.69
C LEU A 55 -11.05 11.70 11.86
N LEU A 56 -9.84 11.14 11.84
CA LEU A 56 -8.81 11.44 12.84
C LEU A 56 -8.35 12.91 12.76
N ARG A 57 -8.23 13.47 11.56
CA ARG A 57 -7.82 14.88 11.39
C ARG A 57 -8.88 15.90 11.77
N PHE A 58 -10.16 15.57 11.65
CA PHE A 58 -11.23 16.43 12.17
C PHE A 58 -11.11 16.69 13.68
N LEU A 59 -10.46 15.80 14.45
CA LEU A 59 -10.25 15.98 15.87
C LEU A 59 -9.22 17.07 16.20
N SER A 60 -8.39 17.47 15.23
CA SER A 60 -7.23 18.34 15.48
C SER A 60 -7.12 19.54 14.54
N THR A 61 -7.89 19.60 13.45
CA THR A 61 -7.67 20.55 12.35
C THR A 61 -8.96 21.04 11.73
N SER A 62 -8.87 22.08 10.88
CA SER A 62 -10.03 22.60 10.17
C SER A 62 -10.61 21.56 9.18
N PRO A 63 -11.94 21.53 8.99
CA PRO A 63 -12.56 20.50 8.14
C PRO A 63 -12.05 20.49 6.70
N LEU A 64 -11.81 21.67 6.11
CA LEU A 64 -11.30 21.79 4.74
C LEU A 64 -9.90 21.19 4.61
N TYR A 65 -9.03 21.41 5.60
CA TYR A 65 -7.68 20.85 5.62
C TYR A 65 -7.72 19.31 5.74
N ALA A 66 -8.52 18.79 6.67
CA ALA A 66 -8.66 17.36 6.88
C ALA A 66 -9.18 16.63 5.62
N ILE A 67 -10.18 17.19 4.94
CA ILE A 67 -10.69 16.65 3.66
C ILE A 67 -9.61 16.69 2.58
N GLY A 68 -8.90 17.82 2.45
CA GLY A 68 -7.82 17.97 1.47
C GLY A 68 -6.72 16.92 1.64
N ILE A 69 -6.25 16.72 2.87
CA ILE A 69 -5.26 15.69 3.20
C ILE A 69 -5.79 14.29 2.89
N GLY A 70 -7.03 13.98 3.24
CA GLY A 70 -7.63 12.68 2.94
C GLY A 70 -7.69 12.37 1.45
N ILE A 71 -8.08 13.36 0.62
CA ILE A 71 -8.10 13.20 -0.83
C ILE A 71 -6.67 12.97 -1.37
N ILE A 72 -5.70 13.74 -0.87
CA ILE A 72 -4.29 13.56 -1.25
C ILE A 72 -3.79 12.16 -0.87
N LEU A 73 -4.06 11.69 0.34
CA LEU A 73 -3.66 10.36 0.80
C LEU A 73 -4.28 9.25 -0.04
N PHE A 74 -5.53 9.40 -0.44
CA PHE A 74 -6.21 8.46 -1.33
C PHE A 74 -5.51 8.37 -2.69
N VAL A 75 -5.32 9.53 -3.34
CA VAL A 75 -4.67 9.60 -4.66
C VAL A 75 -3.24 9.08 -4.57
N ALA A 76 -2.48 9.50 -3.56
CA ALA A 76 -1.11 9.08 -3.33
C ALA A 76 -0.98 7.57 -3.12
N SER A 77 -1.90 6.96 -2.38
CA SER A 77 -1.92 5.51 -2.14
C SER A 77 -2.15 4.72 -3.43
N VAL A 78 -3.16 5.11 -4.23
CA VAL A 78 -3.50 4.42 -5.48
C VAL A 78 -2.41 4.62 -6.55
N VAL A 79 -2.02 5.88 -6.78
CA VAL A 79 -1.00 6.23 -7.78
C VAL A 79 0.38 5.71 -7.36
N GLY A 80 0.74 5.81 -6.08
CA GLY A 80 2.01 5.30 -5.55
C GLY A 80 2.14 3.78 -5.72
N CYS A 81 1.06 3.03 -5.45
CA CYS A 81 1.04 1.59 -5.71
C CYS A 81 1.12 1.26 -7.21
N TYR A 82 0.45 2.04 -8.07
CA TYR A 82 0.54 1.87 -9.52
C TYR A 82 1.96 2.10 -10.05
N ILE A 83 2.63 3.16 -9.59
CA ILE A 83 4.04 3.44 -9.93
C ILE A 83 4.94 2.30 -9.45
N THR A 84 4.74 1.85 -8.21
CA THR A 84 5.45 0.69 -7.65
C THR A 84 5.33 -0.53 -8.55
N TYR A 85 4.10 -0.87 -8.96
CA TYR A 85 3.84 -1.97 -9.89
C TYR A 85 4.59 -1.79 -11.21
N ARG A 86 4.50 -0.61 -11.84
CA ARG A 86 5.12 -0.34 -13.14
C ARG A 86 6.65 -0.47 -13.08
N ILE A 87 7.30 0.15 -12.09
CA ILE A 87 8.76 0.12 -11.96
C ILE A 87 9.25 -1.27 -11.55
N ALA A 88 8.60 -1.91 -10.57
CA ALA A 88 8.94 -3.26 -10.14
C ALA A 88 8.80 -4.28 -11.27
N ARG A 89 7.84 -4.06 -12.18
CA ARG A 89 7.58 -4.92 -13.33
C ARG A 89 8.75 -4.86 -14.29
N GLU A 90 9.20 -3.65 -14.64
CA GLU A 90 10.37 -3.47 -15.51
C GLU A 90 11.63 -4.08 -14.87
N TYR A 91 11.77 -4.03 -13.54
CA TYR A 91 12.90 -4.66 -12.86
C TYR A 91 12.87 -6.19 -12.90
N LEU A 92 11.69 -6.80 -12.76
CA LEU A 92 11.51 -8.26 -12.71
C LEU A 92 11.18 -8.90 -14.07
N ILE A 93 10.98 -8.10 -15.12
CA ILE A 93 10.79 -8.60 -16.47
C ILE A 93 12.02 -9.42 -16.87
N ASN A 94 11.78 -10.57 -17.51
CA ASN A 94 12.81 -11.57 -17.86
C ASN A 94 13.49 -12.29 -16.68
N LYS A 95 13.16 -11.97 -15.42
CA LYS A 95 13.70 -12.66 -14.22
C LYS A 95 12.72 -13.63 -13.57
N VAL A 96 11.42 -13.46 -13.82
CA VAL A 96 10.36 -14.30 -13.22
C VAL A 96 9.32 -14.64 -14.30
N PRO A 97 8.82 -15.89 -14.36
CA PRO A 97 7.68 -16.22 -15.23
C PRO A 97 6.44 -15.43 -14.81
N GLN A 98 5.61 -15.04 -15.78
CA GLN A 98 4.39 -14.24 -15.53
C GLN A 98 4.66 -12.96 -14.71
N ALA A 99 5.78 -12.28 -14.98
CA ALA A 99 6.22 -11.10 -14.23
C ALA A 99 5.11 -10.07 -13.99
N ASN A 100 4.25 -9.83 -14.99
CA ASN A 100 3.09 -8.93 -14.84
C ASN A 100 2.20 -9.30 -13.66
N ARG A 101 1.80 -10.57 -13.56
CA ARG A 101 0.92 -11.08 -12.52
C ARG A 101 1.65 -11.06 -11.19
N THR A 102 2.84 -11.65 -11.13
CA THR A 102 3.59 -11.77 -9.87
C THR A 102 3.90 -10.42 -9.26
N VAL A 103 4.39 -9.46 -10.07
CA VAL A 103 4.70 -8.12 -9.59
C VAL A 103 3.44 -7.38 -9.17
N LEU A 104 2.33 -7.51 -9.92
CA LEU A 104 1.05 -6.90 -9.56
C LEU A 104 0.61 -7.32 -8.15
N HIS A 105 0.69 -8.62 -7.86
CA HIS A 105 0.32 -9.16 -6.56
C HIS A 105 1.28 -8.67 -5.46
N LEU A 106 2.59 -8.72 -5.71
CA LEU A 106 3.59 -8.22 -4.77
C LEU A 106 3.36 -6.74 -4.43
N ALA A 107 3.17 -5.90 -5.43
CA ALA A 107 2.92 -4.47 -5.24
C ALA A 107 1.61 -4.22 -4.48
N VAL A 108 0.49 -4.77 -4.94
CA VAL A 108 -0.83 -4.49 -4.37
C VAL A 108 -0.96 -5.03 -2.94
N TYR A 109 -0.54 -6.26 -2.67
CA TYR A 109 -0.72 -6.84 -1.34
C TYR A 109 0.26 -6.30 -0.31
N SER A 110 1.49 -5.94 -0.70
CA SER A 110 2.39 -5.21 0.19
C SER A 110 1.89 -3.79 0.44
N SER A 111 1.40 -3.07 -0.58
CA SER A 111 0.75 -1.77 -0.39
C SER A 111 -0.51 -1.87 0.47
N ALA A 112 -1.28 -2.95 0.38
CA ALA A 112 -2.49 -3.16 1.19
C ALA A 112 -2.19 -3.28 2.69
N VAL A 113 -0.98 -3.70 3.06
CA VAL A 113 -0.51 -3.67 4.45
C VAL A 113 0.00 -2.27 4.82
N PHE A 114 0.72 -1.60 3.92
CA PHE A 114 1.28 -0.27 4.16
C PHE A 114 0.21 0.83 4.31
N ILE A 115 -0.74 0.89 3.37
CA ILE A 115 -1.70 2.00 3.21
C ILE A 115 -2.52 2.29 4.48
N PRO A 116 -3.12 1.30 5.17
CA PRO A 116 -3.91 1.57 6.37
C PRO A 116 -3.07 2.23 7.48
N PHE A 117 -1.88 1.70 7.74
CA PHE A 117 -0.98 2.25 8.77
C PHE A 117 -0.43 3.63 8.39
N HIS A 118 -0.07 3.83 7.11
CA HIS A 118 0.39 5.13 6.61
C HIS A 118 -0.70 6.20 6.72
N CYS A 119 -1.93 5.86 6.35
CA CYS A 119 -3.08 6.76 6.47
C CYS A 119 -3.39 7.08 7.94
N LEU A 120 -3.37 6.07 8.83
CA LEU A 120 -3.56 6.30 10.27
C LEU A 120 -2.47 7.19 10.86
N SER A 121 -1.20 6.92 10.51
CA SER A 121 -0.07 7.75 10.94
C SER A 121 -0.24 9.21 10.51
N SER A 122 -0.61 9.44 9.24
CA SER A 122 -0.88 10.77 8.69
C SER A 122 -2.13 11.42 9.30
N GLY A 123 -3.09 10.62 9.74
CA GLY A 123 -4.35 11.06 10.35
C GLY A 123 -4.19 11.52 11.80
N PHE A 124 -3.35 10.86 12.59
CA PHE A 124 -3.06 11.26 13.97
C PHE A 124 -2.25 12.56 14.03
N SER A 125 -2.53 13.41 15.04
CA SER A 125 -1.65 14.53 15.39
C SER A 125 -0.23 14.04 15.67
N GLU A 126 0.76 14.92 15.44
CA GLU A 126 2.16 14.61 15.73
C GLU A 126 2.28 14.14 17.18
N GLY A 127 2.81 12.93 17.37
CA GLY A 127 2.84 12.27 18.67
C GLY A 127 3.08 10.78 18.58
N PHE A 128 3.07 10.13 19.74
CA PHE A 128 3.43 8.71 19.89
C PHE A 128 2.60 7.78 18.99
N LEU A 129 1.28 7.96 18.94
CA LEU A 129 0.40 7.11 18.12
C LEU A 129 0.67 7.25 16.62
N SER A 130 0.92 8.47 16.14
CA SER A 130 1.29 8.70 14.73
C SER A 130 2.59 7.98 14.38
N GLN A 131 3.61 8.10 15.23
CA GLN A 131 4.91 7.44 15.04
C GLN A 131 4.80 5.91 15.14
N LEU A 132 4.01 5.40 16.09
CA LEU A 132 3.75 3.97 16.23
C LEU A 132 3.11 3.41 14.95
N MET A 133 2.09 4.09 14.40
CA MET A 133 1.48 3.68 13.14
C MET A 133 2.45 3.76 11.96
N ALA A 134 3.34 4.77 11.92
CA ALA A 134 4.38 4.83 10.90
C ALA A 134 5.32 3.62 10.97
N ILE A 135 5.74 3.21 12.18
CA ILE A 135 6.57 2.01 12.37
C ILE A 135 5.79 0.75 11.98
N CYS A 136 4.52 0.63 12.36
CA CYS A 136 3.67 -0.51 11.98
C CYS A 136 3.51 -0.64 10.46
N SER A 137 3.57 0.48 9.71
CA SER A 137 3.51 0.45 8.24
C SER A 137 4.64 -0.37 7.61
N LEU A 138 5.79 -0.48 8.28
CA LEU A 138 6.96 -1.25 7.82
C LEU A 138 6.73 -2.77 7.86
N LEU A 139 5.65 -3.24 8.49
CA LEU A 139 5.25 -4.66 8.42
C LEU A 139 4.98 -5.10 6.96
N CYS A 140 4.73 -4.16 6.05
CA CYS A 140 4.63 -4.42 4.62
C CYS A 140 5.89 -5.11 4.04
N LEU A 141 7.09 -4.85 4.61
CA LEU A 141 8.35 -5.45 4.20
C LEU A 141 8.40 -6.94 4.54
N ARG A 142 7.88 -7.32 5.71
CA ARG A 142 7.73 -8.74 6.09
C ARG A 142 6.77 -9.43 5.11
N THR A 143 5.63 -8.82 4.82
CA THR A 143 4.65 -9.36 3.87
C THR A 143 5.26 -9.51 2.48
N LEU A 144 6.03 -8.52 2.01
CA LEU A 144 6.76 -8.57 0.74
C LEU A 144 7.80 -9.69 0.69
N TYR A 145 8.60 -9.84 1.76
CA TYR A 145 9.63 -10.88 1.84
C TYR A 145 9.02 -12.29 1.71
N VAL A 146 7.93 -12.55 2.44
CA VAL A 146 7.22 -13.83 2.34
C VAL A 146 6.62 -14.02 0.94
N GLY A 147 6.05 -12.95 0.36
CA GLY A 147 5.50 -12.98 -1.00
C GLY A 147 6.55 -13.31 -2.06
N LEU A 148 7.71 -12.68 -2.00
CA LEU A 148 8.83 -12.96 -2.90
C LEU A 148 9.28 -14.42 -2.79
N ASN A 149 9.39 -14.95 -1.57
CA ASN A 149 9.76 -16.36 -1.34
C ASN A 149 8.75 -17.36 -1.89
N ARG A 150 7.46 -16.99 -1.95
CA ARG A 150 6.38 -17.89 -2.36
C ARG A 150 6.02 -17.76 -3.84
N LEU A 151 6.08 -16.56 -4.40
CA LEU A 151 5.64 -16.27 -5.76
C LEU A 151 6.77 -16.23 -6.79
N THR A 152 8.03 -16.21 -6.35
CA THR A 152 9.17 -16.14 -7.27
C THR A 152 10.16 -17.26 -6.99
N SER A 153 10.72 -17.82 -8.07
CA SER A 153 11.86 -18.74 -8.02
C SER A 153 13.19 -18.01 -8.21
N LEU A 154 13.31 -16.79 -7.67
CA LEU A 154 14.50 -15.97 -7.80
C LEU A 154 15.66 -16.52 -6.97
N ASP A 155 16.88 -16.44 -7.53
CA ASP A 155 18.10 -16.68 -6.76
C ASP A 155 18.18 -15.75 -5.55
N ALA A 156 18.91 -16.19 -4.52
CA ALA A 156 19.04 -15.47 -3.26
C ALA A 156 19.48 -14.00 -3.44
N GLN A 157 20.39 -13.73 -4.37
CA GLN A 157 20.86 -12.37 -4.66
C GLN A 157 19.76 -11.50 -5.28
N TYR A 158 19.12 -11.97 -6.37
CA TYR A 158 18.07 -11.21 -7.04
C TYR A 158 16.86 -10.97 -6.13
N ARG A 159 16.54 -11.92 -5.27
CA ARG A 159 15.47 -11.79 -4.27
C ARG A 159 15.77 -10.72 -3.23
N LYS A 160 17.00 -10.62 -2.72
CA LYS A 160 17.41 -9.53 -1.82
C LYS A 160 17.27 -8.18 -2.51
N SER A 161 17.77 -8.07 -3.75
CA SER A 161 17.63 -6.84 -4.54
C SER A 161 16.16 -6.49 -4.82
N ALA A 162 15.32 -7.48 -5.15
CA ALA A 162 13.89 -7.28 -5.37
C ALA A 162 13.17 -6.81 -4.10
N LEU A 163 13.51 -7.38 -2.94
CA LEU A 163 12.96 -6.95 -1.65
C LEU A 163 13.28 -5.49 -1.39
N VAL A 164 14.53 -5.07 -1.60
CA VAL A 164 14.97 -3.69 -1.40
C VAL A 164 14.27 -2.75 -2.39
N ILE A 165 14.29 -3.06 -3.68
CA ILE A 165 13.72 -2.18 -4.71
C ILE A 165 12.20 -2.06 -4.55
N ILE A 166 11.49 -3.18 -4.47
CA ILE A 166 10.03 -3.17 -4.35
C ILE A 166 9.61 -2.61 -3.00
N GLY A 167 10.29 -2.99 -1.91
CA GLY A 167 9.99 -2.49 -0.57
C GLY A 167 10.17 -0.97 -0.47
N LEU A 168 11.26 -0.45 -1.04
CA LEU A 168 11.48 1.00 -1.11
C LEU A 168 10.39 1.68 -1.94
N LEU A 169 10.03 1.13 -3.10
CA LEU A 169 8.97 1.70 -3.94
C LEU A 169 7.60 1.70 -3.25
N VAL A 170 7.23 0.62 -2.55
CA VAL A 170 5.97 0.52 -1.80
C VAL A 170 5.84 1.65 -0.77
N ILE A 171 6.94 2.02 -0.12
CA ILE A 171 6.97 3.06 0.92
C ILE A 171 7.12 4.46 0.30
N VAL A 172 8.11 4.64 -0.56
CA VAL A 172 8.54 5.96 -1.04
C VAL A 172 7.61 6.51 -2.11
N SER A 173 7.08 5.67 -3.01
CA SER A 173 6.21 6.14 -4.10
C SER A 173 4.98 6.90 -3.58
N PRO A 174 4.17 6.38 -2.64
CA PRO A 174 3.04 7.13 -2.10
C PRO A 174 3.47 8.39 -1.35
N ILE A 175 4.60 8.36 -0.62
CA ILE A 175 5.11 9.54 0.11
C ILE A 175 5.50 10.66 -0.87
N ILE A 176 6.21 10.34 -1.95
CA ILE A 176 6.59 11.34 -2.96
C ILE A 176 5.35 11.95 -3.61
N ILE A 177 4.39 11.13 -4.02
CA ILE A 177 3.15 11.63 -4.65
C ILE A 177 2.37 12.50 -3.66
N GLN A 178 2.26 12.10 -2.39
CA GLN A 178 1.64 12.91 -1.35
C GLN A 178 2.32 14.27 -1.23
N GLN A 179 3.65 14.32 -1.12
CA GLN A 179 4.41 15.57 -1.00
C GLN A 179 4.23 16.48 -2.23
N LEU A 180 4.30 15.92 -3.43
CA LEU A 180 4.06 16.66 -4.67
C LEU A 180 2.66 17.28 -4.70
N LEU A 181 1.63 16.51 -4.33
CA LEU A 181 0.25 17.00 -4.30
C LEU A 181 0.07 18.09 -3.23
N MET A 182 0.67 17.95 -2.05
CA MET A 182 0.62 18.99 -1.01
C MET A 182 1.25 20.31 -1.50
N ILE A 183 2.37 20.25 -2.21
CA ILE A 183 3.01 21.43 -2.82
C ILE A 183 2.12 22.06 -3.89
N ILE A 184 1.59 21.26 -4.82
CA ILE A 184 0.73 21.73 -5.93
C ILE A 184 -0.53 22.41 -5.40
N PHE A 185 -1.18 21.82 -4.40
CA PHE A 185 -2.41 22.35 -3.81
C PHE A 185 -2.17 23.35 -2.68
N ARG A 186 -0.90 23.69 -2.39
CA ARG A 186 -0.48 24.63 -1.34
C ARG A 186 -1.10 24.31 0.03
N ILE A 187 -1.23 23.03 0.36
CA ILE A 187 -1.70 22.60 1.67
C ILE A 187 -0.51 22.69 2.64
N PRO A 188 -0.59 23.52 3.70
CA PRO A 188 0.54 23.72 4.59
C PRO A 188 0.92 22.42 5.30
N THR A 189 2.22 22.13 5.27
CA THR A 189 2.82 20.96 5.94
C THR A 189 3.13 21.24 7.41
N ILE A 190 3.07 22.50 7.84
CA ILE A 190 3.37 22.97 9.20
C ILE A 190 2.15 23.75 9.70
N TYR A 191 1.58 23.31 10.82
CA TYR A 191 0.61 24.11 11.56
C TYR A 191 1.37 25.26 12.22
N ALA A 192 1.04 26.49 11.87
CA ALA A 192 1.35 27.66 12.69
C ALA A 192 0.23 27.85 13.71
#